data_AF-A0A835USY0-F1
#
_entry.id   AF-A0A835USY0-F1
#
_cell.length_a   1.000
_cell.length_b   1.000
_cell.length_c   1.000
_cell.angle_alpha   90.00
_cell.angle_beta   90.00
_cell.angle_gamma   90.00
#
_symmetry.space_group_name_H-M   'P 1'
#
loop_
_entity.id
_entity.type
_entity.pdbx_description
1 polymer ?
#
loop_
_entity_poly.entity_id
_entity_poly.type
_entity_poly.pdbx_seq_one_letter_code
_entity_poly.pdbx_strand_id
1 'polypeptide(L)'
;MKTKYTFIPLSDISDPAIMKKYGVKPDAETLDVLNTVSRQKEVVVLIKIYWGDPREKICEAIDHIPLNCLIIGNRGLGKLKRVFMGSVSNHVVNNGACPITVVKSTEHEA
;
A
#
# COMPACT_ATOMS: atom_id res chain seq x y z
N MET A 1 -1.14 -21.53 -14.65
CA MET A 1 -1.07 -20.15 -15.16
C MET A 1 -0.09 -19.37 -14.29
N LYS A 2 1.13 -19.06 -14.77
CA LYS A 2 2.21 -18.48 -13.97
C LYS A 2 2.09 -16.94 -13.93
N THR A 3 1.30 -16.39 -13.01
CA THR A 3 1.28 -14.93 -12.73
C THR A 3 2.15 -14.63 -11.51
N LYS A 4 3.44 -15.01 -11.59
CA LYS A 4 4.43 -14.65 -10.57
C LYS A 4 4.86 -13.20 -10.82
N TYR A 5 4.21 -12.27 -10.13
CA TYR A 5 4.72 -10.93 -9.86
C TYR A 5 4.68 -9.84 -10.94
N THR A 6 3.55 -9.64 -11.63
CA THR A 6 3.39 -8.44 -12.48
C THR A 6 3.16 -7.20 -11.61
N PHE A 7 4.07 -6.23 -11.72
CA PHE A 7 3.84 -4.86 -11.27
C PHE A 7 3.00 -4.11 -12.30
N ILE A 8 2.04 -3.32 -11.83
CA ILE A 8 1.13 -2.51 -12.64
C ILE A 8 1.68 -1.07 -12.64
N PRO A 9 2.08 -0.51 -13.79
CA PRO A 9 2.53 0.88 -13.87
C PRO A 9 1.43 1.88 -13.48
N LEU A 10 1.84 3.08 -13.05
CA LEU A 10 0.90 4.17 -12.73
C LEU A 10 -0.03 4.55 -13.91
N SER A 11 0.43 4.42 -15.15
CA SER A 11 -0.41 4.65 -16.35
C SER A 11 -1.61 3.71 -16.40
N ASP A 12 -1.43 2.48 -15.94
CA ASP A 12 -2.40 1.38 -16.12
C ASP A 12 -3.43 1.35 -15.00
N ILE A 13 -3.08 1.86 -13.82
CA ILE A 13 -4.03 2.04 -12.71
C ILE A 13 -5.02 3.17 -12.96
N SER A 14 -4.64 4.17 -13.77
CA SER A 14 -5.57 5.22 -14.19
C SER A 14 -6.60 4.74 -15.22
N ASP A 15 -6.41 3.57 -15.84
CA ASP A 15 -7.37 2.96 -16.75
C ASP A 15 -8.45 2.17 -15.97
N PRO A 16 -9.72 2.62 -15.98
CA PRO A 16 -10.81 1.94 -15.28
C PRO A 16 -11.08 0.52 -15.80
N ALA A 17 -10.80 0.24 -17.08
CA ALA A 17 -11.01 -1.08 -17.67
C ALA A 17 -10.02 -2.10 -17.11
N ILE A 18 -8.76 -1.69 -16.90
CA ILE A 18 -7.72 -2.53 -16.28
C ILE A 18 -8.07 -2.76 -14.81
N MET A 19 -8.45 -1.71 -14.08
CA MET A 19 -8.73 -1.83 -12.63
C MET A 19 -9.98 -2.67 -12.33
N LYS A 20 -10.98 -2.64 -13.21
CA LYS A 20 -12.16 -3.51 -13.13
C LYS A 20 -11.79 -5.00 -13.13
N LYS A 21 -10.75 -5.42 -13.87
CA LYS A 21 -10.25 -6.80 -13.89
C LYS A 21 -9.76 -7.27 -12.51
N TYR A 22 -9.25 -6.36 -11.70
CA TYR A 22 -8.74 -6.64 -10.37
C TYR A 22 -9.77 -6.44 -9.26
N GLY A 23 -10.97 -5.94 -9.58
CA GLY A 23 -12.02 -5.65 -8.60
C GLY A 23 -11.69 -4.47 -7.68
N VAL A 24 -10.75 -3.62 -8.07
CA VAL A 24 -10.33 -2.44 -7.30
C VAL A 24 -10.79 -1.18 -8.03
N LYS A 25 -11.24 -0.18 -7.27
CA LYS A 25 -11.52 1.16 -7.78
C LYS A 25 -10.65 2.15 -6.99
N PRO A 26 -9.51 2.59 -7.54
CA PRO A 26 -8.70 3.62 -6.90
C PRO A 26 -9.54 4.89 -6.68
N ASP A 27 -9.38 5.53 -5.54
CA ASP A 27 -9.99 6.83 -5.29
C ASP A 27 -9.25 7.92 -6.08
N ALA A 28 -10.00 8.94 -6.53
CA ALA A 28 -9.46 9.98 -7.40
C ALA A 28 -8.38 10.82 -6.71
N GLU A 29 -8.50 11.04 -5.39
CA GLU A 29 -7.52 11.77 -4.58
C GLU A 29 -6.18 11.03 -4.53
N THR A 30 -6.19 9.72 -4.26
CA THR A 30 -4.97 8.90 -4.29
C THR A 30 -4.32 8.91 -5.66
N LEU A 31 -5.09 8.82 -6.74
CA LEU A 31 -4.52 8.91 -8.10
C LEU A 31 -3.89 10.27 -8.36
N ASP A 32 -4.50 11.37 -7.92
CA ASP A 32 -3.95 12.71 -8.09
C ASP A 32 -2.64 12.89 -7.29
N VAL A 33 -2.61 12.41 -6.04
CA VAL A 33 -1.39 12.41 -5.21
C VAL A 33 -0.27 11.60 -5.88
N LEU A 34 -0.56 10.38 -6.36
CA LEU A 34 0.44 9.53 -7.00
C LEU A 34 0.98 10.16 -8.30
N ASN A 35 0.11 10.73 -9.14
CA ASN A 35 0.51 11.41 -10.36
C ASN A 35 1.36 12.66 -10.07
N THR A 36 0.97 13.44 -9.06
CA THR A 36 1.71 14.62 -8.63
C THR A 36 3.10 14.26 -8.12
N VAL A 37 3.21 13.26 -7.24
CA VAL A 37 4.49 12.81 -6.70
C VAL A 37 5.38 12.22 -7.79
N SER A 38 4.84 11.38 -8.67
CA SER A 38 5.61 10.78 -9.77
C SER A 38 6.21 11.86 -10.68
N ARG A 39 5.43 12.89 -11.04
CA ARG A 39 5.90 14.02 -11.86
C ARG A 39 6.90 14.93 -11.14
N GLN A 40 6.63 15.28 -9.89
CA GLN A 40 7.44 16.27 -9.15
C GLN A 40 8.75 15.71 -8.59
N LYS A 41 8.77 14.41 -8.26
CA LYS A 41 9.92 13.74 -7.65
C LYS A 41 10.65 12.82 -8.62
N GLU A 42 10.18 12.72 -9.86
CA GLU A 42 10.72 11.84 -10.90
C GLU A 42 10.85 10.38 -10.43
N VAL A 43 9.86 9.93 -9.63
CA VAL A 43 9.83 8.58 -9.08
C VAL A 43 8.93 7.67 -9.92
N VAL A 44 9.38 6.43 -10.11
CA VAL A 44 8.57 5.38 -10.73
C VAL A 44 7.60 4.83 -9.70
N VAL A 45 6.30 4.93 -9.99
CA VAL A 45 5.24 4.37 -9.15
C VAL A 45 4.73 3.08 -9.77
N LEU A 46 4.82 1.99 -9.00
CA LEU A 46 4.36 0.67 -9.37
C LEU A 46 3.36 0.17 -8.33
N ILE A 47 2.28 -0.44 -8.79
CA ILE A 47 1.27 -1.04 -7.94
C ILE A 47 1.34 -2.55 -8.05
N LYS A 48 1.09 -3.21 -6.92
CA LYS A 48 0.88 -4.65 -6.87
C LYS A 48 -0.30 -4.96 -5.97
N ILE A 49 -1.26 -5.69 -6.53
CA ILE A 49 -2.49 -6.07 -5.83
C ILE A 49 -2.31 -7.49 -5.28
N TYR A 50 -2.78 -7.69 -4.05
CA TYR A 50 -2.77 -8.97 -3.34
C TYR A 50 -4.19 -9.28 -2.86
N TRP A 51 -4.53 -10.57 -2.81
CA TRP A 51 -5.81 -11.08 -2.30
C TRP A 51 -5.54 -12.05 -1.15
N GLY A 52 -6.30 -11.92 -0.07
CA GLY A 52 -6.15 -12.72 1.16
C GLY A 52 -6.06 -11.86 2.41
N ASP A 53 -5.57 -12.42 3.51
CA ASP A 53 -5.33 -11.68 4.75
C ASP A 53 -4.19 -10.66 4.54
N PRO A 54 -4.42 -9.36 4.79
CA PRO A 54 -3.37 -8.34 4.62
C PRO A 54 -2.11 -8.60 5.43
N ARG A 55 -2.23 -9.23 6.61
CA ARG A 55 -1.09 -9.54 7.49
C ARG A 55 -0.12 -10.47 6.80
N GLU A 56 -0.64 -11.57 6.26
CA GLU A 56 0.14 -12.59 5.56
C GLU A 56 0.67 -12.05 4.23
N LYS A 57 -0.19 -11.37 3.46
CA LYS A 57 0.17 -10.91 2.10
C LYS A 57 1.22 -9.80 2.11
N ILE A 58 1.26 -8.95 3.13
CA ILE A 58 2.32 -7.95 3.24
C ILE A 58 3.65 -8.59 3.63
N CYS A 59 3.68 -9.56 4.54
CA CYS A 59 4.90 -10.31 4.86
C CYS A 59 5.41 -11.09 3.63
N GLU A 60 4.52 -11.78 2.91
CA GLU A 60 4.85 -12.44 1.64
C GLU A 60 5.42 -11.45 0.61
N ALA A 61 4.88 -10.23 0.55
CA ALA A 61 5.40 -9.19 -0.33
C ALA A 61 6.83 -8.78 0.05
N ILE A 62 7.11 -8.62 1.34
CA ILE A 62 8.45 -8.28 1.85
C ILE A 62 9.46 -9.37 1.47
N ASP A 63 9.08 -10.65 1.55
CA ASP A 63 9.98 -11.77 1.25
C ASP A 63 10.23 -11.97 -0.25
N HIS A 64 9.36 -11.46 -1.12
CA HIS A 64 9.40 -11.70 -2.56
C HIS A 64 9.77 -10.47 -3.39
N ILE A 65 9.79 -9.28 -2.79
CA ILE A 65 10.17 -8.04 -3.44
C ILE A 65 11.44 -7.54 -2.77
N PRO A 66 12.48 -7.14 -3.53
CA PRO A 66 13.71 -6.58 -2.96
C PRO A 66 13.46 -5.15 -2.44
N LEU A 67 12.75 -5.03 -1.31
CA LEU A 67 12.42 -3.77 -0.66
C LEU A 67 13.57 -3.34 0.26
N ASN A 68 13.99 -2.07 0.17
CA ASN A 68 14.90 -1.49 1.15
C ASN A 68 14.19 -1.16 2.47
N CYS A 69 12.90 -0.78 2.40
CA CYS A 69 12.05 -0.55 3.54
C CYS A 69 10.57 -0.66 3.14
N LEU A 70 9.71 -0.80 4.15
CA LEU A 70 8.26 -0.74 4.00
C LEU A 70 7.71 0.45 4.80
N ILE A 71 6.85 1.24 4.17
CA ILE A 71 6.12 2.34 4.82
C ILE A 71 4.65 1.95 4.90
N ILE A 72 4.07 1.98 6.10
CA ILE A 72 2.66 1.64 6.34
C ILE A 72 2.00 2.65 7.28
N GLY A 73 0.68 2.83 7.13
CA GLY A 73 -0.11 3.61 8.07
C GLY A 73 -0.25 2.92 9.43
N ASN A 74 -0.47 3.71 10.49
CA ASN A 74 -0.69 3.22 11.84
C ASN A 74 -2.10 2.59 12.04
N ARG A 75 -3.08 2.96 11.22
CA ARG A 75 -4.49 2.50 11.31
C ARG A 75 -5.12 2.35 9.93
N GLY A 76 -6.18 1.53 9.84
CA GLY A 76 -7.11 1.55 8.71
C GLY A 76 -8.13 2.70 8.83
N LEU A 77 -9.00 2.85 7.83
CA LEU A 77 -10.01 3.93 7.70
C LEU A 77 -11.16 3.90 8.76
N GLY A 78 -11.00 3.20 9.88
CA GLY A 78 -12.04 3.03 10.92
C GLY A 78 -11.97 4.08 12.03
N LYS A 79 -13.12 4.40 12.64
CA LYS A 79 -13.30 5.40 13.72
C LYS A 79 -12.72 5.01 15.10
N LEU A 80 -11.84 4.01 15.18
CA LEU A 80 -11.32 3.52 16.47
C LEU A 80 -10.22 4.46 16.99
N LYS A 81 -10.65 5.46 17.78
CA LYS A 81 -9.85 6.35 18.62
C LYS A 81 -9.16 5.59 19.76
N ARG A 82 -8.15 4.78 19.49
CA ARG A 82 -7.31 4.26 20.59
C ARG A 82 -5.83 4.22 20.25
N VAL A 83 -5.04 4.59 21.24
CA VAL A 83 -3.57 4.78 21.32
C VAL A 83 -2.71 3.59 20.82
N PHE A 84 -3.33 2.53 20.31
CA PHE A 84 -2.67 1.32 19.84
C PHE A 84 -2.37 1.35 18.33
N MET A 85 -1.32 0.60 17.95
CA MET A 85 -1.00 0.29 16.56
C MET A 85 -2.06 -0.65 15.97
N GLY A 86 -2.46 -0.42 14.72
CA GLY A 86 -3.45 -1.25 14.02
C GLY A 86 -3.00 -2.71 13.91
N SER A 87 -3.96 -3.66 13.84
CA SER A 87 -3.66 -5.10 13.86
C SER A 87 -2.74 -5.55 12.72
N VAL A 88 -2.92 -4.98 11.52
CA VAL A 88 -2.05 -5.25 10.36
C VAL A 88 -0.65 -4.70 10.59
N SER A 89 -0.54 -3.41 10.93
CA SER A 89 0.75 -2.76 11.15
C SER A 89 1.53 -3.41 12.30
N ASN A 90 0.84 -3.78 13.38
CA ASN A 90 1.44 -4.51 14.49
C ASN A 90 1.94 -5.89 14.07
N HIS A 91 1.17 -6.64 13.29
CA HIS A 91 1.63 -7.93 12.78
C HIS A 91 2.86 -7.77 11.89
N VAL A 92 2.82 -6.84 10.92
CA VAL A 92 3.89 -6.65 9.95
C VAL A 92 5.18 -6.16 10.63
N VAL A 93 5.10 -5.23 11.59
CA VAL A 93 6.28 -4.77 12.36
C VAL A 93 6.96 -5.92 13.12
N ASN A 94 6.19 -6.86 13.65
CA ASN A 94 6.73 -7.97 14.43
C ASN A 94 7.23 -9.16 13.59
N ASN A 95 6.85 -9.25 12.31
CA ASN A 95 7.11 -10.44 11.48
C ASN A 95 7.81 -10.13 10.15
N GLY A 96 7.86 -8.87 9.71
CA GLY A 96 8.46 -8.49 8.44
C GLY A 96 9.99 -8.52 8.47
N ALA A 97 10.61 -8.99 7.39
CA ALA A 97 12.06 -9.14 7.27
C ALA A 97 12.82 -7.87 6.85
N CYS A 98 12.14 -6.73 6.66
CA CYS A 98 12.74 -5.47 6.24
C CYS A 98 12.53 -4.34 7.27
N PRO A 99 13.31 -3.24 7.20
CA PRO A 99 13.01 -2.03 7.96
C PRO A 99 11.59 -1.53 7.69
N ILE A 100 10.82 -1.22 8.75
CA ILE A 100 9.42 -0.78 8.65
C ILE A 100 9.23 0.57 9.33
N THR A 101 8.67 1.52 8.61
CA THR A 101 8.25 2.83 9.12
C THR A 101 6.74 2.88 9.25
N VAL A 102 6.25 3.12 10.47
CA VAL A 102 4.81 3.28 10.74
C VAL A 102 4.46 4.77 10.81
N VAL A 103 3.64 5.24 9.88
CA VAL A 103 3.19 6.63 9.81
C VAL A 103 1.90 6.79 10.61
N LYS A 104 1.92 7.64 11.64
CA LYS A 104 0.72 8.02 12.40
C LYS A 104 0.01 9.17 11.68
N SER A 105 -1.30 9.05 11.48
CA SER A 105 -2.12 10.19 11.09
C SER A 105 -2.11 11.22 12.22
N THR A 106 -1.69 12.44 11.93
CA THR A 106 -1.93 13.59 12.81
C THR A 106 -3.42 13.90 12.72
N GLU A 107 -4.18 13.66 13.79
CA GLU A 107 -5.46 14.33 13.93
C GLU A 107 -5.16 15.83 13.88
N HIS A 108 -5.56 16.53 12.82
CA HIS A 108 -5.78 17.98 12.97
C HIS A 108 -7.01 18.07 13.88
N GLU A 109 -6.77 18.40 15.14
CA GLU A 109 -7.82 18.97 16.00
C GLU A 109 -8.31 20.24 15.30
N ALA A 110 -9.49 20.13 14.68
CA ALA A 110 -10.33 21.28 14.39
C ALA A 110 -11.21 21.56 15.61
#